data_AF-A0A1A9EV11-F1
#
_entry.id   AF-A0A1A9EV11-F1
#
_cell.length_a   1.000
_cell.length_b   1.000
_cell.length_c   1.000
_cell.angle_alpha   90.00
_cell.angle_beta   90.00
_cell.angle_gamma   90.00
#
_symmetry.space_group_name_H-M   'P 1'
#
loop_
_entity.id
_entity.type
_entity.pdbx_description
1 polymer ?
#
loop_
_entity_poly.entity_id
_entity_poly.type
_entity_poly.pdbx_seq_one_letter_code
_entity_poly.pdbx_strand_id
1 'polypeptide(L)'
;MVERADINSVLMQMRAMQAQAQQGVSPIQAPGVQQGPEGVDRTGFGELLKSAVDNVNGLQGDAKKLAVSYEQGDPAVDLPQVMISMEKASVSFEAMTQVRNRLVSAYEDIMKMPM
;
A
#
# COMPACT_ATOMS: atom_id res chain seq x y z
N MET A 1 52.69 9.58 -44.31
CA MET A 1 51.59 9.19 -45.25
C MET A 1 51.05 7.90 -44.67
N VAL A 2 49.90 7.80 -43.99
CA VAL A 2 48.53 8.10 -44.40
C VAL A 2 47.70 8.26 -43.11
N GLU A 3 47.29 9.47 -42.75
CA GLU A 3 46.44 9.77 -41.59
C GLU A 3 45.12 10.44 -42.04
N ARG A 4 44.60 9.95 -43.19
CA ARG A 4 43.36 10.44 -43.82
C ARG A 4 42.32 9.33 -44.04
N ALA A 5 42.64 8.08 -43.71
CA ALA A 5 41.75 6.93 -43.87
C ALA A 5 40.81 6.72 -42.66
N ASP A 6 41.19 7.21 -41.47
CA ASP A 6 40.46 6.95 -40.22
C ASP A 6 39.30 7.91 -39.94
N ILE A 7 39.29 9.10 -40.54
CA ILE A 7 38.21 10.08 -40.30
C ILE A 7 36.89 9.57 -40.90
N ASN A 8 36.94 8.90 -42.05
CA ASN A 8 35.77 8.29 -42.67
C ASN A 8 35.28 7.05 -41.90
N SER A 9 36.17 6.26 -41.30
CA SER A 9 35.78 5.08 -40.52
C SER A 9 35.13 5.47 -39.19
N VAL A 10 35.63 6.51 -38.52
CA VAL A 10 35.06 7.05 -37.27
C VAL A 10 33.67 7.66 -37.51
N LEU A 11 33.46 8.35 -38.66
CA LEU A 11 32.15 8.87 -39.03
C LEU A 11 31.13 7.75 -39.35
N MET A 12 31.57 6.65 -39.97
CA MET A 12 30.71 5.48 -40.17
C MET A 12 30.39 4.76 -38.85
N GLN A 13 31.35 4.73 -37.91
CA GLN A 13 31.16 4.14 -36.58
C GLN A 13 30.19 4.97 -35.72
N MET A 14 30.23 6.30 -35.79
CA MET A 14 29.25 7.16 -35.13
C MET A 14 27.83 6.99 -35.69
N ARG A 15 27.70 6.76 -37.01
CA ARG A 15 26.40 6.51 -37.65
C ARG A 15 25.81 5.16 -37.25
N ALA A 16 26.64 4.12 -37.14
CA ALA A 16 26.23 2.81 -36.65
C ALA A 16 25.79 2.85 -35.19
N MET A 17 26.49 3.62 -34.35
CA MET A 17 26.14 3.80 -32.93
C MET A 17 24.84 4.59 -32.74
N GLN A 18 24.59 5.63 -33.57
CA GLN A 18 23.31 6.36 -33.57
C GLN A 18 22.13 5.51 -34.04
N ALA A 19 22.33 4.62 -35.03
CA ALA A 19 21.29 3.68 -35.47
C ALA A 19 20.92 2.67 -34.38
N GLN A 20 21.90 2.23 -33.58
CA GLN A 20 21.68 1.35 -32.42
C GLN A 20 20.97 2.08 -31.26
N ALA A 21 21.22 3.39 -31.09
CA ALA A 21 20.55 4.22 -30.09
C ALA A 21 19.08 4.53 -30.45
N GLN A 22 18.73 4.64 -31.74
CA GLN A 22 17.35 4.87 -32.17
C GLN A 22 16.48 3.60 -32.18
N GLN A 23 17.07 2.41 -32.25
CA GLN A 23 16.33 1.14 -32.15
C GLN A 23 16.15 0.64 -30.70
N GLY A 24 16.75 1.31 -29.71
CA GLY A 24 16.71 0.94 -28.29
C GLY A 24 15.62 1.61 -27.43
N VAL A 25 14.80 2.48 -28.01
CA VAL A 25 13.64 3.09 -27.34
C VAL A 25 12.38 2.90 -28.16
N SER A 26 11.99 1.63 -28.33
CA SER A 26 10.56 1.36 -28.44
C SER A 26 9.95 1.76 -27.10
N PRO A 27 8.91 2.63 -27.04
CA PRO A 27 8.14 2.76 -25.82
C PRO A 27 7.64 1.37 -25.48
N ILE A 28 7.97 0.88 -24.29
CA ILE A 28 7.32 -0.31 -23.74
C ILE A 28 5.85 0.06 -23.63
N GLN A 29 5.08 -0.27 -24.66
CA GLN A 29 3.65 -0.44 -24.59
C GLN A 29 3.45 -1.68 -23.73
N ALA A 30 3.39 -1.46 -22.42
CA ALA A 30 2.80 -2.39 -21.49
C ALA A 30 1.37 -2.63 -22.00
N PRO A 31 0.98 -3.88 -22.33
CA PRO A 31 -0.39 -4.18 -22.66
C PRO A 31 -1.24 -3.91 -21.41
N GLY A 32 -2.11 -2.91 -21.48
CA GLY A 32 -3.30 -2.88 -20.63
C GLY A 32 -3.29 -2.01 -19.37
N VAL A 33 -2.59 -0.87 -19.33
CA VAL A 33 -2.97 0.20 -18.37
C VAL A 33 -3.77 1.24 -19.13
N GLN A 34 -5.02 0.87 -19.42
CA GLN A 34 -6.08 1.82 -19.72
C GLN A 34 -6.15 2.77 -18.53
N GLN A 35 -5.64 3.98 -18.71
CA GLN A 35 -6.05 5.14 -17.92
C GLN A 35 -7.49 5.50 -18.33
N GLY A 36 -8.44 4.62 -17.99
CA GLY A 36 -9.76 5.07 -17.64
C GLY A 36 -9.69 5.65 -16.23
N PRO A 37 -10.63 6.50 -15.82
CA PRO A 37 -10.93 6.60 -14.40
C PRO A 37 -11.43 5.21 -14.00
N GLU A 38 -10.50 4.32 -13.62
CA GLU A 38 -10.82 3.15 -12.83
C GLU A 38 -11.61 3.73 -11.67
N GLY A 39 -12.91 3.43 -11.69
CA GLY A 39 -13.82 3.90 -10.67
C GLY A 39 -13.15 3.55 -9.36
N VAL A 40 -12.79 4.58 -8.60
CA VAL A 40 -12.40 4.46 -7.19
C VAL A 40 -13.32 3.40 -6.65
N ASP A 41 -12.74 2.25 -6.33
CA ASP A 41 -13.50 1.09 -5.89
C ASP A 41 -14.42 1.64 -4.81
N ARG A 42 -15.72 1.66 -5.09
CA ARG A 42 -16.70 2.31 -4.23
C ARG A 42 -16.97 1.38 -3.05
N THR A 43 -15.93 0.76 -2.49
CA THR A 43 -15.95 0.40 -1.09
C THR A 43 -16.14 1.73 -0.37
N GLY A 44 -17.40 2.01 -0.02
CA GLY A 44 -17.76 3.27 0.59
C GLY A 44 -16.90 3.44 1.83
N PHE A 45 -16.49 4.67 2.13
CA PHE A 45 -15.74 4.95 3.36
C PHE A 45 -16.39 4.31 4.60
N GLY A 46 -17.73 4.28 4.65
CA GLY A 46 -18.49 3.62 5.72
C GLY A 46 -18.30 2.10 5.78
N GLU A 47 -18.10 1.44 4.65
CA GLU A 47 -17.81 0.00 4.58
C GLU A 47 -16.39 -0.32 5.03
N LEU A 48 -15.42 0.53 4.67
CA LEU A 48 -14.05 0.45 5.20
C LEU A 48 -14.04 0.70 6.71
N LEU A 49 -14.77 1.70 7.20
CA LEU A 49 -14.90 1.98 8.63
C LEU A 49 -15.54 0.81 9.37
N LYS A 50 -16.64 0.26 8.82
CA LYS A 50 -17.30 -0.92 9.39
C LYS A 50 -16.34 -2.10 9.48
N SER A 51 -15.64 -2.39 8.38
CA SER A 51 -14.67 -3.48 8.30
C SER A 51 -13.54 -3.31 9.29
N ALA A 52 -13.05 -2.07 9.45
CA ALA A 52 -12.10 -1.75 10.48
C ALA A 52 -12.71 -2.11 11.84
N VAL A 53 -13.87 -1.54 12.21
CA VAL A 53 -14.50 -1.71 13.55
C VAL A 53 -14.68 -3.19 13.89
N ASP A 54 -15.19 -3.95 12.92
CA ASP A 54 -15.36 -5.40 13.04
C ASP A 54 -14.01 -6.11 13.26
N ASN A 55 -12.93 -5.68 12.60
CA ASN A 55 -11.58 -6.21 12.80
C ASN A 55 -11.04 -5.93 14.22
N VAL A 56 -11.20 -4.71 14.75
CA VAL A 56 -10.77 -4.41 16.13
C VAL A 56 -11.55 -5.22 17.16
N ASN A 57 -12.86 -5.41 16.94
CA ASN A 57 -13.67 -6.29 17.78
C ASN A 57 -13.15 -7.73 17.72
N GLY A 58 -12.85 -8.23 16.53
CA GLY A 58 -12.22 -9.54 16.32
C GLY A 58 -10.91 -9.69 17.10
N LEU A 59 -9.99 -8.74 16.96
CA LEU A 59 -8.71 -8.74 17.66
C LEU A 59 -8.86 -8.75 19.19
N GLN A 60 -9.82 -7.98 19.73
CA GLN A 60 -10.13 -8.00 21.16
C GLN A 60 -10.69 -9.35 21.62
N GLY A 61 -11.59 -9.95 20.82
CA GLY A 61 -12.15 -11.27 21.08
C GLY A 61 -11.09 -12.37 21.07
N ASP A 62 -10.20 -12.35 20.08
CA ASP A 62 -9.10 -13.31 19.94
C ASP A 62 -8.10 -13.18 21.09
N ALA A 63 -7.73 -11.95 21.46
CA ALA A 63 -6.83 -11.71 22.59
C ALA A 63 -7.43 -12.22 23.90
N LYS A 64 -8.73 -11.99 24.13
CA LYS A 64 -9.45 -12.52 25.29
C LYS A 64 -9.51 -14.05 25.29
N LYS A 65 -9.77 -14.67 24.13
CA LYS A 65 -9.82 -16.12 24.00
C LYS A 65 -8.45 -16.74 24.31
N LEU A 66 -7.39 -16.19 23.76
CA LEU A 66 -6.01 -16.59 24.03
C LEU A 66 -5.66 -16.46 25.51
N ALA A 67 -6.03 -15.34 26.16
CA ALA A 67 -5.81 -15.15 27.59
C ALA A 67 -6.53 -16.22 28.42
N VAL A 68 -7.81 -16.48 28.13
CA VAL A 68 -8.59 -17.50 28.84
C VAL A 68 -8.02 -18.91 28.62
N SER A 69 -7.65 -19.26 27.38
CA SER A 69 -7.02 -20.56 27.08
C SER A 69 -5.70 -20.74 27.84
N TYR A 70 -4.88 -19.69 27.92
CA TYR A 70 -3.64 -19.70 28.69
C TYR A 70 -3.90 -19.85 30.19
N GLU A 71 -4.86 -19.12 30.76
CA GLU A 71 -5.26 -19.23 32.18
C GLU A 71 -5.80 -20.64 32.52
N GLN A 72 -6.44 -21.31 31.55
CA GLN A 72 -6.91 -22.69 31.68
C GLN A 72 -5.80 -23.73 31.54
N GLY A 73 -4.57 -23.32 31.21
CA GLY A 73 -3.42 -24.20 31.06
C GLY A 73 -3.38 -24.96 29.73
N ASP A 74 -3.98 -24.40 28.66
CA ASP A 74 -3.91 -24.98 27.32
C ASP A 74 -2.44 -25.04 26.85
N PRO A 75 -1.88 -26.25 26.61
CA PRO A 75 -0.49 -26.40 26.20
C PRO A 75 -0.21 -25.89 24.78
N ALA A 76 -1.25 -25.58 23.99
CA ALA A 76 -1.12 -25.02 22.65
C ALA A 76 -1.03 -23.48 22.63
N VAL A 77 -1.20 -22.81 23.78
CA VAL A 77 -1.16 -21.35 23.87
C VAL A 77 0.01 -20.90 24.74
N ASP A 78 0.94 -20.19 24.13
CA ASP A 78 2.09 -19.63 24.84
C ASP A 78 1.81 -18.20 25.34
N LEU A 79 2.36 -17.83 26.50
CA LEU A 79 2.23 -16.49 27.06
C LEU A 79 2.65 -15.36 26.08
N PRO A 80 3.76 -15.47 25.32
CA PRO A 80 4.12 -14.46 24.33
C PRO A 80 3.06 -14.27 23.25
N GLN A 81 2.35 -15.33 22.85
CA GLN A 81 1.28 -15.24 21.87
C GLN A 81 0.09 -14.45 22.42
N VAL A 82 -0.29 -14.69 23.69
CA VAL A 82 -1.31 -13.90 24.38
C VAL A 82 -0.90 -12.43 24.43
N MET A 83 0.33 -12.13 24.86
CA MET A 83 0.84 -10.77 24.96
C MET A 83 0.85 -10.04 23.60
N ILE A 84 1.31 -10.71 22.54
CA ILE A 84 1.29 -10.14 21.18
C ILE A 84 -0.14 -9.88 20.71
N SER A 85 -1.08 -10.79 21.01
CA SER A 85 -2.48 -10.62 20.64
C SER A 85 -3.12 -9.44 21.38
N MET A 86 -2.82 -9.28 22.67
CA MET A 86 -3.28 -8.15 23.48
C MET A 86 -2.71 -6.82 22.94
N GLU A 87 -1.42 -6.79 22.60
CA GLU A 87 -0.78 -5.60 22.03
C GLU A 87 -1.39 -5.22 20.67
N LYS A 88 -1.61 -6.22 19.79
CA LYS A 88 -2.28 -5.99 18.50
C LYS A 88 -3.67 -5.37 18.68
N ALA A 89 -4.45 -5.87 19.63
CA ALA A 89 -5.78 -5.33 19.93
C ALA A 89 -5.69 -3.88 20.43
N SER A 90 -4.74 -3.58 21.32
CA SER A 90 -4.52 -2.24 21.88
C SER A 90 -4.14 -1.22 20.80
N VAL A 91 -3.09 -1.51 20.02
CA VAL A 91 -2.61 -0.61 18.96
C VAL A 91 -3.69 -0.38 17.89
N SER A 92 -4.44 -1.43 17.54
CA SER A 92 -5.52 -1.32 16.55
C SER A 92 -6.69 -0.46 17.06
N PHE A 93 -7.00 -0.54 18.36
CA PHE A 93 -8.01 0.31 18.99
C PHE A 93 -7.58 1.78 19.07
N GLU A 94 -6.31 2.04 19.38
CA GLU A 94 -5.75 3.41 19.35
C GLU A 94 -5.85 4.01 17.95
N ALA A 95 -5.44 3.25 16.93
CA ALA A 95 -5.54 3.66 15.53
C ALA A 95 -6.99 4.02 15.15
N MET A 96 -7.97 3.23 15.62
CA MET A 96 -9.38 3.55 15.40
C MET A 96 -9.86 4.82 16.07
N THR A 97 -9.38 5.08 17.27
CA THR A 97 -9.75 6.30 17.96
C THR A 97 -9.32 7.51 17.13
N GLN A 98 -8.16 7.44 16.47
CA GLN A 98 -7.73 8.48 15.53
C GLN A 98 -8.63 8.58 14.30
N VAL A 99 -9.01 7.45 13.70
CA VAL A 99 -9.95 7.44 12.56
C VAL A 99 -11.30 8.04 12.94
N ARG A 100 -11.85 7.66 14.10
CA ARG A 100 -13.08 8.22 14.67
C ARG A 100 -12.98 9.72 14.85
N ASN A 101 -11.90 10.20 15.44
CA ASN A 101 -11.69 11.63 15.66
C ASN A 101 -11.63 12.37 14.31
N ARG A 102 -10.87 11.85 13.33
CA ARG A 102 -10.76 12.42 12.00
C ARG A 102 -12.11 12.50 11.28
N LEU A 103 -12.96 11.49 11.48
CA LEU A 103 -14.31 11.44 10.93
C LEU A 103 -15.24 12.50 11.52
N VAL A 104 -15.22 12.64 12.85
CA VAL A 104 -16.00 13.66 13.53
C VAL A 104 -15.55 15.04 13.05
N SER A 105 -14.24 15.29 12.96
CA SER A 105 -13.73 16.54 12.41
C SER A 105 -14.16 16.78 10.96
N ALA A 106 -14.07 15.77 10.08
CA ALA A 106 -14.50 15.91 8.69
C ALA A 106 -16.00 16.24 8.56
N TYR A 107 -16.84 15.66 9.42
CA TYR A 107 -18.26 16.01 9.49
C TYR A 107 -18.48 17.46 9.98
N GLU A 108 -17.77 17.85 11.04
CA GLU A 108 -17.81 19.22 11.54
C GLU A 108 -17.34 20.25 10.49
N ASP A 109 -16.30 19.91 9.71
CA ASP A 109 -15.75 20.77 8.66
C ASP A 109 -16.77 20.98 7.53
N ILE A 110 -17.51 19.93 7.15
CA ILE A 110 -18.61 20.04 6.19
C ILE A 110 -19.74 20.94 6.73
N MET A 111 -20.08 20.82 8.02
CA MET A 111 -21.08 21.70 8.65
C MET A 111 -20.64 23.17 8.72
N LYS A 112 -19.34 23.42 8.90
CA LYS A 112 -18.76 24.76 9.01
C LYS A 112 -18.49 25.40 7.65
N MET A 113 -18.59 24.67 6.53
CA MET A 113 -18.50 25.25 5.20
C MET A 113 -19.72 26.16 4.95
N PRO A 114 -19.53 27.48 4.75
CA PRO A 114 -20.62 28.32 4.28
C PRO A 114 -21.01 27.88 2.86
N MET A 115 -22.32 27.74 2.63
CA MET A 115 -22.90 27.55 1.29
C MET A 115 -22.63 28.76 0.40
#